data_AF-A0A5C6DNJ2-F1
#
_entry.id   AF-A0A5C6DNJ2-F1
#
_cell.length_a   1.000
_cell.length_b   1.000
_cell.length_c   1.000
_cell.angle_alpha   90.00
_cell.angle_beta   90.00
_cell.angle_gamma   90.00
#
_symmetry.space_group_name_H-M   'P 1'
#
loop_
_entity.id
_entity.type
_entity.pdbx_description
1 polymer ?
#
loop_
_entity_poly.entity_id
_entity_poly.type
_entity_poly.pdbx_seq_one_letter_code
_entity_poly.pdbx_strand_id
1 'polypeptide(L)'
;MRNSFLAMALLLVAAPVSASTRIVDLRCEFMRTPLAIAKGVAPPGDIPVLLDNCLEDMKRHYNNHYAAGHITHQLLYDVYSDHGLIETCYDMMSDARFPSFAWMLQSGNQTIPEGPTLPQELPSRNTACQNEFQEPARWFPQTLCGVSPDRNEPAFKHVHLRPAFPLVTTTPYGSLESGWAQVSGEIAWTVRIPANSYENARFPVDSATLVKEVEATLEKSPGCELIQNNTNGIECRLGTGLYRFRFPAPTNAPSRLPESRNKSREEAK
;
A
#
# COMPACT_ATOMS: atom_id res chain seq x y z
N MET A 1 -42.12 31.31 45.04
CA MET A 1 -40.79 31.79 44.62
C MET A 1 -39.75 31.22 45.58
N ARG A 2 -38.63 30.69 45.04
CA ARG A 2 -37.56 29.90 45.69
C ARG A 2 -37.86 28.41 45.89
N ASN A 3 -37.42 27.60 44.92
CA ASN A 3 -36.68 26.32 45.11
C ASN A 3 -36.70 25.45 43.82
N SER A 4 -36.12 25.94 42.72
CA SER A 4 -36.01 25.12 41.49
C SER A 4 -34.74 25.41 40.67
N PHE A 5 -33.62 25.72 41.32
CA PHE A 5 -32.34 25.97 40.63
C PHE A 5 -31.21 25.01 41.00
N LEU A 6 -31.47 23.93 41.76
CA LEU A 6 -30.44 22.96 42.13
C LEU A 6 -30.51 21.60 41.40
N ALA A 7 -31.45 21.40 40.49
CA ALA A 7 -31.64 20.09 39.83
C ALA A 7 -30.88 19.93 38.50
N MET A 8 -30.07 20.91 38.08
CA MET A 8 -29.40 20.92 36.78
C MET A 8 -27.88 21.10 36.88
N ALA A 9 -27.25 20.50 37.90
CA ALA A 9 -25.79 20.53 38.08
C ALA A 9 -25.16 19.16 38.39
N LEU A 10 -25.93 18.06 38.39
CA LEU A 10 -25.41 16.71 38.62
C LEU A 10 -25.91 15.73 37.55
N LEU A 11 -25.44 15.91 36.33
CA LEU A 11 -25.47 14.86 35.29
C LEU A 11 -24.20 14.90 34.44
N LEU A 12 -23.08 15.24 35.07
CA LEU A 12 -21.74 14.88 34.63
C LEU A 12 -21.19 13.86 35.64
N VAL A 13 -21.79 12.66 35.67
CA VAL A 13 -21.06 11.50 36.18
C VAL A 13 -20.02 11.21 35.11
N ALA A 14 -18.81 11.76 35.30
CA ALA A 14 -17.63 11.23 34.65
C ALA A 14 -17.60 9.73 34.97
N ALA A 15 -17.92 8.91 33.96
CA ALA A 15 -17.64 7.49 34.05
C ALA A 15 -16.14 7.40 34.41
N PRO A 16 -15.76 6.67 35.47
CA PRO A 16 -14.36 6.52 35.80
C PRO A 16 -13.67 5.90 34.59
N VAL A 17 -12.75 6.64 33.97
CA VAL A 17 -11.81 6.06 33.03
C VAL A 17 -11.00 5.07 33.86
N SER A 18 -11.38 3.79 33.78
CA SER A 18 -10.64 2.70 34.40
C SER A 18 -9.17 2.83 33.97
N ALA A 19 -8.25 2.73 34.93
CA ALA A 19 -6.81 2.73 34.68
C ALA A 19 -6.31 1.49 33.90
N SER A 20 -7.20 0.79 33.18
CA SER A 20 -6.89 -0.37 32.36
C SER A 20 -7.40 -0.28 30.91
N THR A 21 -7.90 0.87 30.44
CA THR A 21 -8.29 0.99 29.02
C THR A 21 -7.03 0.87 28.17
N ARG A 22 -6.81 -0.30 27.58
CA ARG A 22 -5.75 -0.50 26.59
C ARG A 22 -6.17 0.15 25.29
N ILE A 23 -5.21 0.49 24.45
CA ILE A 23 -5.48 1.05 23.12
C ILE A 23 -6.37 0.13 22.27
N VAL A 24 -6.33 -1.18 22.55
CA VAL A 24 -7.19 -2.21 21.92
C VAL A 24 -8.65 -2.18 22.37
N ASP A 25 -8.96 -1.55 23.51
CA ASP A 25 -10.32 -1.49 24.09
C ASP A 25 -11.14 -0.30 23.54
N LEU A 26 -10.50 0.58 22.78
CA LEU A 26 -11.16 1.68 22.08
C LEU A 26 -11.77 1.14 20.78
N ARG A 27 -12.96 1.64 20.40
CA ARG A 27 -13.47 1.39 19.04
C ARG A 27 -12.39 1.80 18.04
N CYS A 28 -12.18 0.99 17.00
CA CYS A 28 -11.31 1.44 15.91
C CYS A 28 -11.94 2.69 15.30
N GLU A 29 -11.21 3.79 15.40
CA GLU A 29 -11.43 4.93 14.52
C GLU A 29 -10.36 4.80 13.43
N PHE A 30 -10.79 4.70 12.17
CA PHE A 30 -9.92 4.67 10.96
C PHE A 30 -8.86 5.78 10.93
N MET A 31 -9.04 6.80 11.75
CA MET A 31 -8.07 7.88 11.96
C MET A 31 -7.00 7.54 13.01
N ARG A 32 -7.38 6.92 14.13
CA ARG A 32 -6.48 6.76 15.28
C ARG A 32 -5.52 5.60 15.11
N THR A 33 -6.02 4.45 14.67
CA THR A 33 -5.19 3.23 14.61
C THR A 33 -4.08 3.33 13.57
N PRO A 34 -4.35 3.68 12.29
CA PRO A 34 -3.27 3.86 11.32
C PRO A 34 -2.28 4.94 11.74
N LEU A 35 -2.75 6.04 12.33
CA LEU A 35 -1.85 7.09 12.84
C LEU A 35 -0.95 6.58 13.97
N ALA A 36 -1.51 5.87 14.95
CA ALA A 36 -0.75 5.34 16.08
C ALA A 36 0.30 4.31 15.63
N ILE A 37 -0.04 3.45 14.68
CA ILE A 37 0.89 2.48 14.10
C ILE A 37 1.98 3.20 13.30
N ALA A 38 1.59 4.08 12.36
CA ALA A 38 2.53 4.80 11.50
C ALA A 38 3.52 5.69 12.26
N LYS A 39 3.15 6.17 13.46
CA LYS A 39 4.02 6.98 14.33
C LYS A 39 4.77 6.17 15.39
N GLY A 40 4.63 4.84 15.39
CA GLY A 40 5.31 3.96 16.35
C GLY A 40 4.81 4.13 17.79
N VAL A 41 3.59 4.64 17.97
CA VAL A 41 2.97 4.83 19.30
C VAL A 41 2.25 3.56 19.75
N ALA A 42 1.74 2.77 18.80
CA ALA A 42 1.11 1.48 19.09
C ALA A 42 2.15 0.46 19.62
N PRO A 43 1.89 -0.23 20.73
CA PRO A 43 2.76 -1.32 21.20
C PRO A 43 2.87 -2.41 20.12
N PRO A 44 4.09 -2.87 19.74
CA PRO A 44 4.26 -3.81 18.63
C PRO A 44 3.44 -5.10 18.75
N GLY A 45 3.28 -5.61 19.98
CA GLY A 45 2.50 -6.83 20.24
C GLY A 45 0.98 -6.66 20.07
N ASP A 46 0.48 -5.43 20.12
CA ASP A 46 -0.95 -5.14 20.00
C ASP A 46 -1.37 -4.83 18.56
N ILE A 47 -0.41 -4.57 17.65
CA ILE A 47 -0.70 -4.18 16.26
C ILE A 47 -1.64 -5.17 15.54
N PRO A 48 -1.45 -6.51 15.62
CA PRO A 48 -2.35 -7.44 14.95
C PRO A 48 -3.80 -7.28 15.39
N VAL A 49 -4.05 -7.20 16.70
CA VAL A 49 -5.41 -7.04 17.26
C VAL A 49 -6.01 -5.67 16.88
N LEU A 50 -5.18 -4.62 16.87
CA LEU A 50 -5.61 -3.29 16.44
C LEU A 50 -6.07 -3.27 14.98
N LEU A 51 -5.35 -3.95 14.09
CA LEU A 51 -5.71 -4.06 12.68
C LEU A 51 -6.98 -4.91 12.49
N ASP A 52 -7.09 -6.04 13.19
CA ASP A 52 -8.29 -6.90 13.14
C ASP A 52 -9.55 -6.12 13.57
N ASN A 53 -9.45 -5.35 14.66
CA ASN A 53 -10.53 -4.49 15.13
C ASN A 53 -10.95 -3.46 14.05
N CYS A 54 -9.99 -2.90 13.31
CA CYS A 54 -10.30 -1.97 12.23
C CYS A 54 -10.97 -2.62 11.03
N LEU A 55 -10.54 -3.83 10.65
CA LEU A 55 -11.20 -4.60 9.59
C LEU A 55 -12.62 -5.00 9.97
N GLU A 56 -12.85 -5.37 11.24
CA GLU A 56 -14.18 -5.66 11.78
C GLU A 56 -15.09 -4.44 11.76
N ASP A 57 -14.59 -3.29 12.20
CA ASP A 57 -15.32 -2.01 12.18
C ASP A 57 -15.68 -1.59 10.74
N MET A 58 -14.73 -1.76 9.81
CA MET A 58 -14.92 -1.55 8.36
C MET A 58 -16.09 -2.35 7.80
N LYS A 59 -16.12 -3.65 8.14
CA LYS A 59 -17.14 -4.57 7.67
C LYS A 59 -18.51 -4.20 8.25
N ARG A 60 -18.56 -3.88 9.55
CA ARG A 60 -19.82 -3.63 10.28
C ARG A 60 -20.44 -2.29 9.98
N HIS A 61 -19.63 -1.24 9.81
CA HIS A 61 -20.12 0.13 9.78
C HIS A 61 -19.92 0.82 8.44
N TYR A 62 -18.98 0.36 7.62
CA TYR A 62 -18.56 1.05 6.40
C TYR A 62 -18.62 0.18 5.14
N ASN A 63 -19.21 -1.02 5.23
CA ASN A 63 -19.42 -1.90 4.08
C ASN A 63 -18.12 -2.13 3.27
N ASN A 64 -17.01 -2.33 3.99
CA ASN A 64 -15.65 -2.47 3.44
C ASN A 64 -15.02 -1.22 2.80
N HIS A 65 -15.54 -0.03 3.07
CA HIS A 65 -14.94 1.23 2.62
C HIS A 65 -14.15 1.91 3.73
N TYR A 66 -13.22 2.79 3.35
CA TYR A 66 -12.50 3.63 4.30
C TYR A 66 -13.43 4.67 4.93
N ALA A 67 -13.17 5.00 6.20
CA ALA A 67 -13.83 6.09 6.92
C ALA A 67 -12.79 7.10 7.44
N ALA A 68 -11.94 7.57 6.54
CA ALA A 68 -10.78 8.40 6.84
C ALA A 68 -10.85 9.74 6.09
N GLY A 69 -10.41 10.82 6.75
CA GLY A 69 -10.13 12.09 6.09
C GLY A 69 -8.74 12.10 5.45
N HIS A 70 -8.42 13.19 4.74
CA HIS A 70 -7.18 13.39 3.97
C HIS A 70 -5.89 12.83 4.63
N ILE A 71 -5.56 13.31 5.84
CA ILE A 71 -4.30 12.96 6.52
C ILE A 71 -4.20 11.46 6.81
N THR A 72 -5.31 10.89 7.27
CA THR A 72 -5.37 9.50 7.73
C THR A 72 -5.54 8.52 6.59
N HIS A 73 -6.12 8.97 5.47
CA HIS A 73 -6.28 8.16 4.27
C HIS A 73 -4.94 7.73 3.69
N GLN A 74 -3.96 8.63 3.68
CA GLN A 74 -2.59 8.33 3.24
C GLN A 74 -1.92 7.27 4.11
N LEU A 75 -2.02 7.43 5.43
CA LEU A 75 -1.42 6.52 6.41
C LEU A 75 -2.11 5.15 6.42
N LEU A 76 -3.41 5.10 6.15
CA LEU A 76 -4.19 3.86 6.11
C LEU A 76 -3.59 2.88 5.10
N TYR A 77 -3.35 3.33 3.87
CA TYR A 77 -2.83 2.47 2.81
C TYR A 77 -1.39 2.01 3.05
N ASP A 78 -0.56 2.85 3.67
CA ASP A 78 0.80 2.45 4.07
C ASP A 78 0.75 1.36 5.14
N VAL A 79 0.05 1.64 6.25
CA VAL A 79 -0.03 0.72 7.39
C VAL A 79 -0.64 -0.61 6.95
N TYR A 80 -1.72 -0.59 6.18
CA TYR A 80 -2.37 -1.84 5.77
C TYR A 80 -1.44 -2.64 4.85
N SER A 81 -0.77 -2.00 3.89
CA SER A 81 0.18 -2.68 3.01
C SER A 81 1.38 -3.26 3.76
N ASP A 82 1.99 -2.49 4.66
CA ASP A 82 3.15 -2.91 5.46
C ASP A 82 2.82 -4.09 6.38
N HIS A 83 1.55 -4.23 6.75
CA HIS A 83 1.04 -5.32 7.58
C HIS A 83 0.33 -6.43 6.79
N GLY A 84 0.55 -6.53 5.48
CA GLY A 84 0.08 -7.66 4.66
C GLY A 84 -1.39 -7.59 4.23
N LEU A 85 -2.05 -6.45 4.42
CA LEU A 85 -3.46 -6.20 4.05
C LEU A 85 -3.58 -5.54 2.67
N ILE A 86 -2.65 -5.83 1.75
CA ILE A 86 -2.60 -5.22 0.41
C ILE A 86 -3.88 -5.48 -0.41
N GLU A 87 -4.48 -6.66 -0.28
CA GLU A 87 -5.74 -6.98 -0.95
C GLU A 87 -6.89 -6.11 -0.43
N THR A 88 -6.91 -5.81 0.88
CA THR A 88 -7.90 -4.89 1.45
C THR A 88 -7.71 -3.47 0.89
N CYS A 89 -6.46 -3.01 0.75
CA CYS A 89 -6.15 -1.73 0.09
C CYS A 89 -6.68 -1.71 -1.35
N TYR A 90 -6.42 -2.77 -2.11
CA TYR A 90 -6.87 -2.91 -3.49
C TYR A 90 -8.40 -2.88 -3.60
N ASP A 91 -9.10 -3.67 -2.77
CA ASP A 91 -10.56 -3.71 -2.74
C ASP A 91 -11.15 -2.33 -2.41
N MET A 92 -10.62 -1.63 -1.39
CA MET A 92 -11.06 -0.28 -1.04
C MET A 92 -10.88 0.74 -2.18
N MET A 93 -9.80 0.63 -2.96
CA MET A 93 -9.56 1.53 -4.09
C MET A 93 -10.44 1.21 -5.30
N SER A 94 -10.61 -0.07 -5.59
CA SER A 94 -11.23 -0.57 -6.82
C SER A 94 -12.75 -0.77 -6.73
N ASP A 95 -13.35 -0.77 -5.54
CA ASP A 95 -14.79 -0.87 -5.35
C ASP A 95 -15.51 0.27 -6.09
N ALA A 96 -16.44 -0.05 -6.99
CA ALA A 96 -17.18 0.96 -7.74
C ALA A 96 -18.21 1.74 -6.89
N ARG A 97 -18.47 1.35 -5.64
CA ARG A 97 -19.46 1.96 -4.76
C ARG A 97 -18.89 3.16 -4.01
N PHE A 98 -19.76 4.07 -3.59
CA PHE A 98 -19.37 5.19 -2.73
C PHE A 98 -19.07 4.71 -1.30
N PRO A 99 -18.05 5.25 -0.61
CA PRO A 99 -17.01 6.16 -1.09
C PRO A 99 -15.72 5.44 -1.54
N SER A 100 -15.26 5.65 -2.78
CA SER A 100 -14.02 5.03 -3.28
C SER A 100 -13.31 5.84 -4.37
N PHE A 101 -12.11 5.41 -4.76
CA PHE A 101 -11.38 5.96 -5.91
C PHE A 101 -12.03 5.58 -7.23
N ALA A 102 -12.42 4.31 -7.41
CA ALA A 102 -13.11 3.89 -8.61
C ALA A 102 -14.45 4.63 -8.80
N TRP A 103 -15.18 4.93 -7.73
CA TRP A 103 -16.36 5.79 -7.76
C TRP A 103 -16.03 7.19 -8.32
N MET A 104 -14.97 7.83 -7.82
CA MET A 104 -14.54 9.15 -8.30
C MET A 104 -14.20 9.12 -9.80
N LEU A 105 -13.50 8.09 -10.26
CA LEU A 105 -13.15 7.92 -11.68
C LEU A 105 -14.39 7.68 -12.55
N GLN A 106 -15.32 6.83 -12.10
CA GLN A 106 -16.54 6.49 -12.85
C GLN A 106 -17.56 7.64 -12.86
N SER A 107 -17.47 8.57 -11.91
CA SER A 107 -18.33 9.76 -11.84
C SER A 107 -18.02 10.82 -12.89
N GLY A 108 -17.11 10.55 -13.84
CA GLY A 108 -16.78 11.45 -14.96
C GLY A 108 -15.75 12.53 -14.61
N ASN A 109 -15.10 12.44 -13.45
CA ASN A 109 -14.05 13.37 -13.07
C ASN A 109 -12.81 13.15 -13.95
N GLN A 110 -12.28 14.24 -14.52
CA GLN A 110 -11.03 14.24 -15.29
C GLN A 110 -9.79 14.48 -14.41
N THR A 111 -10.01 14.85 -13.16
CA THR A 111 -9.00 15.17 -12.13
C THR A 111 -9.43 14.57 -10.79
N ILE A 112 -8.54 14.54 -9.79
CA ILE A 112 -8.88 14.07 -8.45
C ILE A 112 -9.61 15.19 -7.68
N PRO A 113 -10.87 14.99 -7.25
CA PRO A 113 -11.61 15.99 -6.49
C PRO A 113 -11.14 16.03 -5.02
N GLU A 114 -11.65 17.00 -4.25
CA GLU A 114 -11.40 17.12 -2.80
C GLU A 114 -11.83 15.89 -1.98
N GLY A 115 -12.59 14.98 -2.58
CA GLY A 115 -13.04 13.74 -2.00
C GLY A 115 -14.18 13.12 -2.79
N PRO A 116 -14.60 11.90 -2.43
CA PRO A 116 -15.75 11.24 -3.06
C PRO A 116 -17.00 12.11 -2.83
N THR A 117 -17.72 12.38 -3.91
CA THR A 117 -18.92 13.24 -3.87
C THR A 117 -20.12 12.44 -4.39
N LEU A 118 -21.26 12.57 -3.71
CA LEU A 118 -22.50 11.95 -4.16
C LEU A 118 -23.05 12.69 -5.40
N PRO A 119 -23.78 12.02 -6.32
CA PRO A 119 -24.22 12.64 -7.56
C PRO A 119 -25.09 13.88 -7.35
N GLN A 120 -25.84 13.93 -6.24
CA GLN A 120 -26.71 15.03 -5.87
C GLN A 120 -25.93 16.29 -5.43
N GLU A 121 -24.68 16.12 -5.01
CA GLU A 121 -23.82 17.20 -4.49
C GLU A 121 -22.86 17.74 -5.56
N LEU A 122 -22.72 17.04 -6.70
CA LEU A 122 -21.87 17.45 -7.83
C LEU A 122 -22.13 18.89 -8.32
N PRO A 123 -23.37 19.41 -8.40
CA PRO A 123 -23.61 20.79 -8.84
C PRO A 123 -23.10 21.87 -7.86
N SER A 124 -22.74 21.48 -6.62
CA SER A 124 -22.45 22.41 -5.52
C SER A 124 -20.97 22.48 -5.11
N ARG A 125 -20.10 21.58 -5.60
CA ARG A 125 -18.68 21.56 -5.27
C ARG A 125 -17.82 21.96 -6.48
N ASN A 126 -17.16 23.11 -6.37
CA ASN A 126 -16.30 23.70 -7.41
C ASN A 126 -14.82 23.23 -7.34
N THR A 127 -14.47 22.24 -6.51
CA THR A 127 -13.07 21.83 -6.28
C THR A 127 -12.75 20.52 -6.99
N ALA A 128 -12.78 20.54 -8.32
CA ALA A 128 -12.55 19.35 -9.16
C ALA A 128 -11.08 18.90 -9.21
N CYS A 129 -10.12 19.74 -8.80
CA CYS A 129 -8.69 19.41 -8.81
C CYS A 129 -8.06 19.79 -7.47
N GLN A 130 -7.79 18.78 -6.65
CA GLN A 130 -7.29 18.90 -5.29
C GLN A 130 -6.16 17.89 -5.07
N ASN A 131 -5.19 18.22 -4.21
CA ASN A 131 -4.02 17.36 -3.96
C ASN A 131 -4.24 16.38 -2.79
N GLU A 132 -5.33 16.57 -2.07
CA GLU A 132 -5.60 15.93 -0.80
C GLU A 132 -5.88 14.43 -1.00
N PHE A 133 -6.58 14.03 -2.06
CA PHE A 133 -6.87 12.62 -2.32
C PHE A 133 -5.92 11.99 -3.36
N GLN A 134 -4.73 12.55 -3.59
CA GLN A 134 -3.78 12.01 -4.59
C GLN A 134 -2.93 10.83 -4.08
N GLU A 135 -3.32 10.22 -2.97
CA GLU A 135 -2.66 9.07 -2.36
C GLU A 135 -2.35 7.92 -3.33
N PRO A 136 -3.24 7.51 -4.26
CA PRO A 136 -2.92 6.46 -5.23
C PRO A 136 -1.70 6.77 -6.10
N ALA A 137 -1.43 8.05 -6.38
CA ALA A 137 -0.26 8.46 -7.17
C ALA A 137 1.07 8.14 -6.47
N ARG A 138 1.06 8.05 -5.13
CA ARG A 138 2.21 7.64 -4.31
C ARG A 138 2.19 6.15 -4.00
N TRP A 139 1.02 5.61 -3.63
CA TRP A 139 0.87 4.22 -3.23
C TRP A 139 1.08 3.24 -4.39
N PHE A 140 0.65 3.56 -5.62
CA PHE A 140 0.86 2.67 -6.75
C PHE A 140 2.35 2.44 -7.05
N PRO A 141 3.21 3.48 -7.23
CA PRO A 141 4.63 3.25 -7.45
C PRO A 141 5.32 2.53 -6.28
N GLN A 142 4.98 2.87 -5.04
CA GLN A 142 5.67 2.37 -3.84
C GLN A 142 5.26 0.93 -3.48
N THR A 143 3.97 0.64 -3.60
CA THR A 143 3.39 -0.63 -3.16
C THR A 143 3.12 -1.56 -4.35
N LEU A 144 2.38 -1.11 -5.36
CA LEU A 144 2.04 -1.98 -6.50
C LEU A 144 3.23 -2.21 -7.42
N CYS A 145 3.96 -1.17 -7.77
CA CYS A 145 5.22 -1.32 -8.50
C CYS A 145 6.39 -1.65 -7.57
N GLY A 146 6.16 -1.59 -6.26
CA GLY A 146 7.11 -2.01 -5.23
C GLY A 146 8.39 -1.20 -5.20
N VAL A 147 8.40 0.05 -5.67
CA VAL A 147 9.60 0.90 -5.74
C VAL A 147 9.57 1.91 -4.62
N SER A 148 10.30 1.63 -3.54
CA SER A 148 10.32 2.48 -2.35
C SER A 148 11.76 2.87 -1.97
N PRO A 149 12.01 4.15 -1.63
CA PRO A 149 13.30 4.56 -1.09
C PRO A 149 13.49 4.02 0.33
N ASP A 150 14.72 3.68 0.70
CA ASP A 150 15.07 3.45 2.11
C ASP A 150 15.00 4.78 2.88
N ARG A 151 14.29 4.78 4.01
CA ARG A 151 14.16 5.96 4.88
C ARG A 151 15.47 6.31 5.59
N ASN A 152 16.36 5.34 5.79
CA ASN A 152 17.66 5.55 6.42
C ASN A 152 18.72 6.06 5.43
N GLU A 153 18.52 5.80 4.13
CA GLU A 153 19.40 6.24 3.05
C GLU A 153 18.57 6.98 1.98
N PRO A 154 18.25 8.26 2.25
CA PRO A 154 17.30 9.01 1.44
C PRO A 154 17.78 9.28 0.01
N ALA A 155 16.88 9.82 -0.81
CA ALA A 155 17.11 10.18 -2.21
C ALA A 155 17.36 8.99 -3.16
N PHE A 156 16.86 7.79 -2.83
CA PHE A 156 17.02 6.56 -3.61
C PHE A 156 18.46 6.05 -3.68
N LYS A 157 19.28 6.37 -2.67
CA LYS A 157 20.63 5.81 -2.53
C LYS A 157 20.56 4.29 -2.34
N HIS A 158 19.66 3.88 -1.45
CA HIS A 158 19.18 2.51 -1.31
C HIS A 158 17.70 2.46 -1.71
N VAL A 159 17.35 1.49 -2.53
CA VAL A 159 15.99 1.26 -3.01
C VAL A 159 15.54 -0.14 -2.59
N HIS A 160 14.26 -0.28 -2.26
CA HIS A 160 13.60 -1.57 -2.14
C HIS A 160 12.77 -1.81 -3.39
N LEU A 161 12.98 -2.95 -4.07
CA LEU A 161 12.15 -3.42 -5.18
C LEU A 161 11.32 -4.64 -4.80
N ARG A 162 9.98 -4.48 -4.82
CA ARG A 162 9.00 -5.55 -4.59
C ARG A 162 7.84 -5.51 -5.59
N PRO A 163 8.11 -5.52 -6.90
CA PRO A 163 7.11 -5.18 -7.90
C PRO A 163 6.00 -6.23 -8.02
N ALA A 164 4.74 -5.84 -7.79
CA ALA A 164 3.57 -6.53 -8.32
C ALA A 164 3.25 -6.10 -9.77
N PHE A 165 3.77 -4.95 -10.22
CA PHE A 165 3.63 -4.45 -11.59
C PHE A 165 4.96 -3.83 -12.11
N PRO A 166 5.18 -3.82 -13.44
CA PRO A 166 6.32 -3.11 -14.04
C PRO A 166 6.28 -1.59 -13.81
N LEU A 167 7.44 -0.96 -13.64
CA LEU A 167 7.63 0.49 -13.51
C LEU A 167 8.95 0.95 -14.13
N VAL A 168 8.90 2.15 -14.72
CA VAL A 168 10.06 2.97 -15.07
C VAL A 168 9.88 4.32 -14.39
N THR A 169 10.88 4.75 -13.62
CA THR A 169 10.87 6.05 -12.94
C THR A 169 12.24 6.72 -12.98
N THR A 170 12.27 8.04 -12.80
CA THR A 170 13.50 8.83 -12.79
C THR A 170 13.84 9.22 -11.36
N THR A 171 15.03 8.84 -10.91
CA THR A 171 15.61 9.23 -9.61
C THR A 171 16.67 10.32 -9.80
N PRO A 172 17.14 10.98 -8.72
CA PRO A 172 18.31 11.87 -8.80
C PRO A 172 19.57 11.20 -9.35
N TYR A 173 19.64 9.87 -9.29
CA TYR A 173 20.77 9.06 -9.77
C TYR A 173 20.59 8.56 -11.21
N GLY A 174 19.41 8.72 -11.81
CA GLY A 174 19.08 8.28 -13.17
C GLY A 174 17.84 7.40 -13.26
N SER A 175 17.66 6.72 -14.41
CA SER A 175 16.53 5.82 -14.67
C SER A 175 16.60 4.58 -13.77
N LEU A 176 15.50 4.31 -13.07
CA LEU A 176 15.26 3.12 -12.28
C LEU A 176 14.11 2.34 -12.93
N GLU A 177 14.38 1.09 -13.30
CA GLU A 177 13.44 0.24 -14.03
C GLU A 177 13.27 -1.08 -13.27
N SER A 178 12.04 -1.56 -13.16
CA SER A 178 11.74 -2.87 -12.60
C SER A 178 10.51 -3.42 -13.31
N GLY A 179 10.63 -4.55 -14.00
CA GLY A 179 9.53 -5.12 -14.75
C GLY A 179 9.64 -6.62 -14.85
N TRP A 180 8.53 -7.32 -14.59
CA TRP A 180 8.50 -8.78 -14.63
C TRP A 180 7.37 -9.30 -15.53
N ALA A 181 7.56 -10.52 -16.01
CA ALA A 181 6.54 -11.29 -16.72
C ALA A 181 6.62 -12.75 -16.29
N GLN A 182 5.47 -13.41 -16.17
CA GLN A 182 5.44 -14.85 -15.97
C GLN A 182 5.41 -15.55 -17.34
N VAL A 183 6.39 -16.42 -17.60
CA VAL A 183 6.53 -17.16 -18.86
C VAL A 183 6.81 -18.62 -18.53
N SER A 184 5.93 -19.52 -18.99
CA SER A 184 6.12 -20.98 -18.86
C SER A 184 6.41 -21.48 -17.42
N GLY A 185 5.78 -20.86 -16.41
CA GLY A 185 5.98 -21.23 -15.00
C GLY A 185 7.17 -20.56 -14.31
N GLU A 186 7.92 -19.72 -15.01
CA GLU A 186 9.00 -18.90 -14.44
C GLU A 186 8.62 -17.41 -14.43
N ILE A 187 9.21 -16.64 -13.51
CA ILE A 187 9.22 -15.19 -13.52
C ILE A 187 10.49 -14.73 -14.23
N ALA A 188 10.33 -13.98 -15.31
CA ALA A 188 11.39 -13.22 -15.96
C ALA A 188 11.34 -11.78 -15.44
N TRP A 189 12.35 -11.37 -14.68
CA TRP A 189 12.40 -10.06 -14.03
C TRP A 189 13.60 -9.25 -14.52
N THR A 190 13.34 -8.05 -15.05
CA THR A 190 14.35 -7.08 -15.51
C THR A 190 14.42 -5.92 -14.52
N VAL A 191 15.65 -5.60 -14.08
CA VAL A 191 15.91 -4.53 -13.13
C VAL A 191 17.06 -3.66 -13.63
N ARG A 192 16.86 -2.33 -13.64
CA ARG A 192 17.92 -1.35 -13.90
C ARG A 192 18.14 -0.51 -12.65
N ILE A 193 19.32 -0.62 -12.06
CA ILE A 193 19.74 0.21 -10.92
C ILE A 193 20.65 1.33 -11.43
N PRO A 194 20.33 2.61 -11.15
CA PRO A 194 21.13 3.74 -11.60
C PRO A 194 22.52 3.80 -10.94
N ALA A 195 23.39 4.65 -11.48
CA ALA A 195 24.74 4.86 -10.95
C ALA A 195 24.71 5.33 -9.50
N ASN A 196 25.70 4.92 -8.70
CA ASN A 196 25.81 5.27 -7.27
C ASN A 196 24.63 4.84 -6.40
N SER A 197 23.80 3.91 -6.85
CA SER A 197 22.65 3.37 -6.12
C SER A 197 22.74 1.85 -6.01
N TYR A 198 21.99 1.28 -5.08
CA TYR A 198 21.92 -0.17 -4.89
C TYR A 198 20.53 -0.60 -4.39
N GLU A 199 20.27 -1.90 -4.43
CA GLU A 199 18.97 -2.50 -4.09
C GLU A 199 19.18 -3.84 -3.37
N ASN A 200 18.27 -4.23 -2.48
CA ASN A 200 18.28 -5.54 -1.84
C ASN A 200 17.12 -6.41 -2.37
N ALA A 201 17.39 -7.15 -3.45
CA ALA A 201 16.42 -7.95 -4.15
C ALA A 201 16.01 -9.16 -3.31
N ARG A 202 14.70 -9.37 -3.16
CA ARG A 202 14.15 -10.58 -2.52
C ARG A 202 13.48 -11.49 -3.53
N PHE A 203 13.92 -12.73 -3.59
CA PHE A 203 13.36 -13.77 -4.45
C PHE A 203 12.52 -14.75 -3.63
N PRO A 204 11.25 -14.99 -3.99
CA PRO A 204 10.35 -15.89 -3.27
C PRO A 204 10.59 -17.35 -3.68
N VAL A 205 11.82 -17.83 -3.50
CA VAL A 205 12.24 -19.21 -3.79
C VAL A 205 13.06 -19.77 -2.62
N ASP A 206 13.05 -21.10 -2.48
CA ASP A 206 13.68 -21.77 -1.33
C ASP A 206 15.19 -21.99 -1.49
N SER A 207 15.75 -21.68 -2.67
CA SER A 207 17.17 -21.86 -2.96
C SER A 207 17.69 -20.84 -3.97
N ALA A 208 18.84 -20.25 -3.68
CA ALA A 208 19.55 -19.33 -4.58
C ALA A 208 19.94 -19.98 -5.92
N THR A 209 20.08 -21.30 -5.98
CA THR A 209 20.39 -22.03 -7.22
C THR A 209 19.26 -22.01 -8.25
N LEU A 210 18.03 -21.69 -7.81
CA LEU A 210 16.85 -21.55 -8.67
C LEU A 210 16.78 -20.17 -9.33
N VAL A 211 17.61 -19.21 -8.88
CA VAL A 211 17.67 -17.87 -9.44
C VAL A 211 18.86 -17.78 -10.39
N LYS A 212 18.57 -17.47 -11.65
CA LYS A 212 19.57 -17.25 -12.70
C LYS A 212 19.55 -15.79 -13.14
N GLU A 213 20.71 -15.15 -13.16
CA GLU A 213 20.91 -13.90 -13.89
C GLU A 213 21.50 -14.26 -15.25
N VAL A 214 20.73 -14.08 -16.32
CA VAL A 214 21.03 -14.60 -17.66
C VAL A 214 21.27 -16.12 -17.62
N GLU A 215 22.52 -16.57 -17.53
CA GLU A 215 22.92 -17.99 -17.43
C GLU A 215 23.69 -18.31 -16.13
N ALA A 216 24.07 -17.29 -15.35
CA ALA A 216 24.85 -17.45 -14.13
C ALA A 216 23.94 -17.55 -12.89
N THR A 217 24.40 -18.28 -11.87
CA THR A 217 23.81 -18.25 -10.53
C THR A 217 24.12 -16.93 -9.84
N LEU A 218 23.25 -16.47 -8.94
CA LEU A 218 23.44 -15.20 -8.20
C LEU A 218 24.85 -14.97 -7.65
N GLU A 219 25.48 -15.98 -7.06
CA GLU A 219 26.84 -15.90 -6.49
C GLU A 219 27.94 -15.57 -7.50
N LYS A 220 27.70 -15.86 -8.78
CA LYS A 220 28.67 -15.67 -9.88
C LYS A 220 28.33 -14.46 -10.74
N SER A 221 27.21 -13.81 -10.49
CA SER A 221 26.73 -12.68 -11.28
C SER A 221 27.41 -11.39 -10.83
N PRO A 222 28.06 -10.64 -11.76
CA PRO A 222 28.70 -9.39 -11.41
C PRO A 222 27.72 -8.38 -10.78
N GLY A 223 28.12 -7.75 -9.68
CA GLY A 223 27.28 -6.79 -8.97
C GLY A 223 26.12 -7.39 -8.18
N CYS A 224 26.10 -8.72 -8.00
CA CYS A 224 25.22 -9.41 -7.07
C CYS A 224 26.03 -9.85 -5.83
N GLU A 225 25.57 -9.51 -4.64
CA GLU A 225 26.14 -9.97 -3.36
C GLU A 225 25.05 -10.65 -2.54
N LEU A 226 25.20 -11.95 -2.31
CA LEU A 226 24.21 -12.74 -1.58
C LEU A 226 24.22 -12.36 -0.09
N ILE A 227 23.11 -11.84 0.42
CA ILE A 227 22.95 -11.44 1.82
C ILE A 227 22.35 -12.59 2.64
N GLN A 228 21.32 -13.26 2.10
CA GLN A 228 20.59 -14.29 2.82
C GLN A 228 20.12 -15.42 1.90
N ASN A 229 20.23 -16.65 2.39
CA ASN A 229 19.74 -17.86 1.73
C ASN A 229 19.07 -18.75 2.78
N ASN A 230 17.75 -18.66 2.92
CA ASN A 230 16.99 -19.51 3.82
C ASN A 230 15.62 -19.88 3.23
N THR A 231 14.87 -20.71 3.96
CA THR A 231 13.53 -21.18 3.58
C THR A 231 12.46 -20.07 3.50
N ASN A 232 12.76 -18.84 3.94
CA ASN A 232 11.85 -17.70 3.87
C ASN A 232 12.13 -16.79 2.67
N GLY A 233 13.03 -17.20 1.77
CA GLY A 233 13.40 -16.50 0.54
C GLY A 233 14.89 -16.20 0.45
N ILE A 234 15.31 -15.79 -0.75
CA ILE A 234 16.69 -15.41 -1.05
C ILE A 234 16.78 -13.88 -1.08
N GLU A 235 17.77 -13.30 -0.40
CA GLU A 235 18.06 -11.87 -0.45
C GLU A 235 19.45 -11.63 -1.07
N CYS A 236 19.51 -10.78 -2.09
CA CYS A 236 20.72 -10.46 -2.81
C CYS A 236 20.82 -8.94 -3.00
N ARG A 237 21.94 -8.35 -2.60
CA ARG A 237 22.27 -6.97 -2.92
C ARG A 237 22.61 -6.86 -4.40
N LEU A 238 21.97 -5.94 -5.10
CA LEU A 238 22.22 -5.56 -6.48
C LEU A 238 22.90 -4.18 -6.50
N GLY A 239 24.07 -4.10 -7.13
CA GLY A 239 24.75 -2.83 -7.41
C GLY A 239 24.16 -2.08 -8.61
N THR A 240 24.87 -1.06 -9.07
CA THR A 240 24.53 -0.38 -10.34
C THR A 240 24.62 -1.37 -11.50
N GLY A 241 23.60 -1.41 -12.34
CA GLY A 241 23.61 -2.28 -13.52
C GLY A 241 22.24 -2.53 -14.12
N LEU A 242 22.25 -3.36 -15.16
CA LEU A 242 21.04 -3.94 -15.74
C LEU A 242 21.10 -5.45 -15.49
N TYR A 243 20.11 -5.96 -14.79
CA TYR A 243 20.00 -7.36 -14.41
C TYR A 243 18.80 -8.00 -15.08
N ARG A 244 18.95 -9.27 -15.47
CA ARG A 244 17.86 -10.08 -16.03
C ARG A 244 17.77 -11.41 -15.30
N PHE A 245 16.85 -11.49 -14.34
CA PHE A 245 16.63 -12.68 -13.54
C PHE A 245 15.58 -13.61 -14.14
N ARG A 246 15.78 -14.91 -13.94
CA ARG A 246 14.77 -15.96 -14.10
C ARG A 246 14.73 -16.83 -12.85
N PHE A 247 13.51 -17.11 -12.38
CA PHE A 247 13.28 -18.00 -11.25
C PHE A 247 11.86 -18.60 -11.29
N PRO A 248 11.60 -19.76 -10.67
CA PRO A 248 10.26 -20.35 -10.62
C PRO A 248 9.21 -19.39 -10.05
N ALA A 249 8.02 -19.36 -10.66
CA ALA A 249 6.91 -18.59 -10.13
C ALA A 249 6.40 -19.20 -8.82
N PRO A 250 5.98 -18.39 -7.82
CA PRO A 250 5.42 -18.90 -6.58
C PRO A 250 4.18 -19.77 -6.87
N THR A 251 4.12 -20.97 -6.30
CA THR A 251 3.00 -21.91 -6.52
C THR A 251 1.66 -21.37 -6.00
N ASN A 252 1.68 -20.33 -5.14
CA ASN A 252 0.51 -19.68 -4.54
C ASN A 252 0.40 -18.16 -4.86
N ALA A 253 0.99 -17.69 -5.97
CA ALA A 253 0.80 -16.29 -6.35
C ALA A 253 -0.69 -16.02 -6.68
N PRO A 254 -1.31 -14.95 -6.15
CA PRO A 254 -2.69 -14.61 -6.50
C PRO A 254 -2.78 -14.37 -8.01
N SER A 255 -3.47 -15.26 -8.72
CA SER A 255 -3.69 -15.18 -10.15
C SER A 255 -4.80 -14.15 -10.47
N ARG A 256 -4.56 -12.87 -10.20
CA ARG A 256 -5.49 -11.81 -10.64
C ARG A 256 -4.71 -10.60 -11.14
N LEU A 257 -4.26 -10.69 -12.39
CA LEU A 257 -4.28 -9.49 -13.22
C LEU A 257 -5.73 -9.33 -13.71
N PRO A 258 -6.36 -8.15 -13.60
CA PRO A 258 -7.59 -7.92 -14.33
C PRO A 258 -7.27 -8.11 -15.82
N GLU A 259 -7.98 -9.01 -16.48
CA GLU A 259 -7.98 -9.06 -17.95
C GLU A 259 -8.24 -7.63 -18.44
N SER A 260 -7.36 -7.10 -19.29
CA SER A 260 -7.55 -5.79 -19.89
C SER A 260 -8.88 -5.80 -20.63
N ARG A 261 -9.94 -5.22 -20.04
CA ARG A 261 -11.22 -5.00 -20.70
C ARG A 261 -11.06 -3.89 -21.75
N ASN A 262 -10.39 -4.23 -22.85
CA ASN A 262 -10.34 -3.41 -24.05
C ASN A 262 -11.38 -3.87 -25.08
N LYS A 263 -12.53 -4.41 -24.63
CA LYS A 263 -13.61 -4.88 -25.53
C LYS A 263 -14.87 -4.00 -25.58
N SER A 264 -14.95 -2.89 -24.84
CA SER A 264 -16.19 -2.10 -24.80
C SER A 264 -16.08 -0.68 -25.38
N ARG A 265 -15.03 -0.36 -26.16
CA ARG A 265 -14.91 0.95 -26.84
C ARG A 265 -15.15 0.92 -28.35
N GLU A 266 -15.47 -0.23 -28.95
CA GLU A 266 -15.80 -0.33 -30.38
C GLU A 266 -17.31 -0.32 -30.70
N GLU A 267 -18.19 -0.39 -29.70
CA GLU A 267 -19.66 -0.45 -29.93
C GLU A 267 -20.40 0.87 -29.63
N ALA A 268 -19.69 1.98 -29.44
CA ALA A 268 -20.30 3.31 -29.37
C ALA A 268 -19.73 4.20 -30.48
N LYS A 269 -20.11 3.90 -31.72
CA LYS A 269 -20.11 4.84 -32.85
C LYS A 269 -21.55 5.22 -33.16
#